data_AF-A0A7Y2J1G4-F1
#
_entry.id   AF-A0A7Y2J1G4-F1
#
_cell.length_a   1.000
_cell.length_b   1.000
_cell.length_c   1.000
_cell.angle_alpha   90.00
_cell.angle_beta   90.00
_cell.angle_gamma   90.00
#
_symmetry.space_group_name_H-M   'P 1'
#
loop_
_entity.id
_entity.type
_entity.pdbx_description
1 polymer ?
#
loop_
_entity_poly.entity_id
_entity_poly.type
_entity_poly.pdbx_seq_one_letter_code
_entity_poly.pdbx_strand_id
1 'polypeptide(L)'
;MEGEALNIPAVAAGAVAAFVLGWVIYHPRVLGTIWANGSGVALDGTPPFLAFVLQILALIALALVIGLTATVNLLGTALLAILSAALFVASGGAFQRKSNSAILTNVVYIIGAGALMIVMQGIF
;
A
#
# COMPACT_ATOMS: atom_id res chain seq x y z
N MET A 1 9.93 1.18 29.15
CA MET A 1 10.53 0.90 27.84
C MET A 1 10.72 2.26 27.19
N GLU A 2 11.96 2.71 27.06
CA GLU A 2 12.26 3.90 26.27
C GLU A 2 12.11 3.49 24.79
N GLY A 3 11.13 4.06 24.10
CA GLY A 3 10.98 3.87 22.67
C GLY A 3 11.99 4.72 21.92
N GLU A 4 12.44 4.24 20.75
CA GLU A 4 13.27 5.05 19.87
C GLU A 4 12.47 6.23 19.29
N ALA A 5 13.16 7.29 18.85
CA ALA A 5 12.48 8.39 18.17
C ALA A 5 11.96 7.93 16.81
N LEU A 6 10.81 8.46 16.38
CA LEU A 6 10.24 8.14 15.07
C LEU A 6 11.19 8.58 13.94
N ASN A 7 11.60 7.63 13.10
CA ASN A 7 12.45 7.89 11.94
C ASN A 7 11.62 8.46 10.77
N ILE A 8 11.48 9.78 10.74
CA ILE A 8 10.74 10.50 9.69
C ILE A 8 11.32 10.24 8.28
N PRO A 9 12.65 10.25 8.06
CA PRO A 9 13.24 9.84 6.78
C PRO A 9 12.80 8.44 6.34
N ALA A 10 12.83 7.44 7.22
CA ALA A 10 12.39 6.08 6.90
C ALA A 10 10.90 6.00 6.55
N VAL A 11 10.05 6.75 7.26
CA VAL A 11 8.61 6.87 6.95
C VAL A 11 8.39 7.47 5.56
N ALA A 12 9.07 8.58 5.26
CA ALA A 12 8.96 9.25 3.97
C ALA A 12 9.48 8.36 2.82
N ALA A 13 10.64 7.73 2.99
CA ALA A 13 11.21 6.81 2.02
C ALA A 13 10.28 5.60 1.78
N GLY A 14 9.68 5.04 2.84
CA GLY A 14 8.71 3.95 2.76
C GLY A 14 7.47 4.32 1.96
N ALA A 15 6.89 5.50 2.23
CA ALA A 15 5.72 5.99 1.51
C ALA A 15 6.02 6.22 0.01
N VAL A 16 7.17 6.82 -0.31
CA VAL A 16 7.61 7.04 -1.70
C VAL A 16 7.86 5.72 -2.42
N ALA A 17 8.59 4.79 -1.79
CA ALA A 17 8.87 3.48 -2.37
C ALA A 17 7.58 2.68 -2.65
N ALA A 18 6.63 2.71 -1.71
CA ALA A 18 5.32 2.08 -1.88
C ALA A 18 4.48 2.76 -2.99
N PHE A 19 4.58 4.07 -3.15
CA PHE A 19 3.91 4.78 -4.24
C PHE A 19 4.48 4.37 -5.60
N VAL A 20 5.81 4.31 -5.73
CA VAL A 20 6.50 3.84 -6.94
C VAL A 20 6.16 2.37 -7.24
N LEU A 21 6.08 1.51 -6.22
CA LEU A 21 5.63 0.13 -6.40
C LEU A 21 4.23 0.07 -7.03
N GLY A 22 3.33 0.97 -6.62
CA GLY A 22 2.00 1.09 -7.23
C GLY A 22 2.10 1.36 -8.73
N TRP A 23 2.94 2.31 -9.14
CA TRP A 23 3.18 2.59 -10.56
C TRP A 23 3.69 1.37 -11.32
N VAL A 24 4.59 0.58 -10.71
CA VAL A 24 5.11 -0.65 -11.33
C VAL A 24 4.02 -1.70 -11.47
N ILE A 25 3.28 -1.99 -10.39
CA ILE A 25 2.25 -3.04 -10.39
C ILE A 25 1.10 -2.70 -11.35
N TYR A 26 0.60 -1.46 -11.31
CA TYR A 26 -0.52 -1.03 -12.14
C TYR A 26 -0.10 -0.61 -13.56
N HIS A 27 1.18 -0.74 -13.93
CA HIS A 27 1.62 -0.52 -15.29
C HIS A 27 0.96 -1.54 -16.26
N PRO A 28 0.55 -1.16 -17.48
CA PRO A 28 -0.14 -2.05 -18.43
C PRO A 28 0.61 -3.35 -18.75
N ARG A 29 1.94 -3.30 -18.74
CA ARG A 29 2.83 -4.46 -19.02
C ARG A 29 3.10 -5.37 -17.82
N VAL A 30 2.60 -5.04 -16.62
CA VAL A 30 2.82 -5.82 -15.39
C VAL A 30 1.50 -6.48 -14.97
N LEU A 31 0.68 -5.80 -14.16
CA LEU A 31 -0.66 -6.28 -13.78
C LEU A 31 -1.76 -5.28 -14.15
N GLY A 32 -1.43 -4.11 -14.70
CA GLY A 32 -2.37 -3.03 -14.97
C GLY A 32 -3.53 -3.44 -15.88
N THR A 33 -3.26 -4.16 -16.98
CA THR A 33 -4.30 -4.63 -17.90
C THR A 33 -5.24 -5.65 -17.26
N ILE A 34 -4.70 -6.58 -16.46
CA ILE A 34 -5.47 -7.57 -15.71
C ILE A 34 -6.37 -6.87 -14.68
N TRP A 35 -5.80 -5.93 -13.93
CA TRP A 35 -6.52 -5.15 -12.92
C TRP A 35 -7.61 -4.27 -13.52
N ALA A 36 -7.34 -3.60 -14.64
CA ALA A 36 -8.27 -2.70 -15.30
C ALA A 36 -9.48 -3.45 -15.85
N ASN A 37 -9.24 -4.54 -16.60
CA ASN A 37 -10.31 -5.40 -17.10
C ASN A 37 -11.13 -6.00 -15.95
N GLY A 38 -10.46 -6.47 -14.90
CA GLY A 38 -11.14 -7.03 -13.73
C GLY A 38 -11.84 -6.00 -12.84
N SER A 39 -11.51 -4.72 -12.97
CA SER A 39 -12.14 -3.60 -12.26
C SER A 39 -13.21 -2.88 -13.09
N GLY A 40 -13.33 -3.19 -14.39
CA GLY A 40 -14.22 -2.49 -15.31
C GLY A 40 -13.84 -1.02 -15.53
N VAL A 41 -12.54 -0.70 -15.47
CA VAL A 41 -12.03 0.68 -15.66
C VAL A 41 -11.11 0.74 -16.86
N ALA A 42 -11.04 1.91 -17.49
CA ALA A 42 -10.07 2.18 -18.54
C ALA A 42 -8.74 2.66 -17.91
N LEU A 43 -7.61 2.34 -18.56
CA LEU A 43 -6.27 2.75 -18.12
C LEU A 43 -5.86 4.12 -18.66
N ASP A 44 -6.62 4.66 -19.59
CA ASP A 44 -6.44 5.98 -20.16
C ASP A 44 -7.31 7.04 -19.44
N GLY A 45 -7.00 8.31 -19.72
CA GLY A 45 -7.71 9.44 -19.13
C GLY A 45 -7.08 9.99 -17.85
N THR A 46 -7.70 11.05 -17.34
CA THR A 46 -7.20 11.77 -16.15
C THR A 46 -7.54 10.97 -14.88
N PRO A 47 -6.54 10.63 -14.04
CA PRO A 47 -6.81 9.97 -12.77
C PRO A 47 -7.78 10.79 -11.91
N PRO A 48 -8.73 10.16 -11.19
CA PRO A 48 -9.61 10.88 -10.28
C PRO A 48 -8.79 11.55 -9.17
N PHE A 49 -8.80 12.89 -9.14
CA PHE A 49 -7.97 13.67 -8.20
C PHE A 49 -8.13 13.22 -6.75
N LEU A 50 -9.38 13.00 -6.32
CA LEU A 50 -9.68 12.55 -4.96
C LEU A 50 -9.07 11.18 -4.65
N ALA A 51 -9.14 10.23 -5.59
CA ALA A 51 -8.56 8.89 -5.40
C ALA A 51 -7.04 8.96 -5.25
N PHE A 52 -6.39 9.81 -6.04
CA PHE A 52 -4.95 10.02 -5.97
C PHE A 52 -4.52 10.63 -4.62
N VAL A 53 -5.22 11.65 -4.14
CA VAL A 53 -4.96 12.27 -2.82
C VAL A 53 -5.16 11.26 -1.69
N LEU A 54 -6.27 10.52 -1.70
CA LEU A 54 -6.55 9.50 -0.69
C LEU A 54 -5.50 8.38 -0.69
N GLN A 55 -5.00 7.99 -1.86
CA GLN A 55 -3.93 7.00 -1.96
C GLN A 55 -2.63 7.49 -1.30
N ILE A 56 -2.20 8.72 -1.56
CA ILE A 56 -1.01 9.29 -0.94
C ILE A 56 -1.18 9.36 0.59
N LEU A 57 -2.32 9.86 1.06
CA LEU A 57 -2.61 9.95 2.49
C LEU A 57 -2.65 8.57 3.15
N ALA A 58 -3.22 7.56 2.48
CA ALA A 58 -3.26 6.19 2.98
C ALA A 58 -1.85 5.58 3.10
N LEU A 59 -0.97 5.83 2.13
CA LEU A 59 0.42 5.35 2.18
C LEU A 59 1.21 6.02 3.29
N ILE A 60 1.06 7.34 3.47
CA ILE A 60 1.71 8.07 4.58
C ILE A 60 1.18 7.56 5.92
N ALA A 61 -0.13 7.38 6.06
CA ALA A 61 -0.73 6.87 7.29
C ALA A 61 -0.23 5.45 7.63
N LEU A 62 -0.19 4.55 6.65
CA LEU A 62 0.32 3.19 6.87
C LEU A 62 1.83 3.20 7.21
N ALA A 63 2.63 4.03 6.53
CA ALA A 63 4.05 4.18 6.83
C ALA A 63 4.29 4.74 8.24
N LEU A 64 3.45 5.69 8.69
CA LEU A 64 3.48 6.20 10.06
C LEU A 64 3.14 5.12 11.08
N VAL A 65 2.09 4.33 10.85
CA VAL A 65 1.75 3.20 11.73
C VAL A 65 2.92 2.23 11.83
N ILE A 66 3.55 1.88 10.71
CA ILE A 66 4.72 0.99 10.68
C ILE A 66 5.90 1.62 11.43
N GLY A 67 6.21 2.90 11.19
CA GLY A 67 7.28 3.60 11.89
C GLY A 67 7.05 3.67 13.40
N LEU A 68 5.82 3.97 13.84
CA LEU A 68 5.45 3.97 15.26
C LEU A 68 5.52 2.58 15.89
N THR A 69 5.22 1.52 15.14
CA THR A 69 5.42 0.15 15.65
C THR A 69 6.91 -0.22 15.74
N ALA A 70 7.75 0.34 14.87
CA ALA A 70 9.19 0.11 14.88
C ALA A 70 9.85 0.71 16.12
N THR A 71 9.44 1.91 16.57
CA THR A 71 9.99 2.56 17.78
C THR A 71 9.83 1.74 19.06
N VAL A 72 8.92 0.77 19.07
CA VAL A 72 8.63 -0.11 20.21
C VAL A 72 8.81 -1.61 19.87
N ASN A 73 9.49 -1.93 18.75
CA ASN A 73 9.80 -3.30 18.31
C ASN A 73 8.56 -4.21 18.14
N LEU A 74 7.40 -3.66 17.75
CA LEU A 74 6.15 -4.40 17.57
C LEU A 74 5.91 -4.80 16.10
N LEU A 75 6.84 -5.57 15.51
CA LEU A 75 6.73 -6.02 14.12
C LEU A 75 5.41 -6.74 13.82
N GLY A 76 4.92 -7.57 14.75
CA GLY A 76 3.64 -8.26 14.62
C GLY A 76 2.45 -7.30 14.44
N THR A 77 2.46 -6.16 15.13
CA THR A 77 1.43 -5.11 14.98
C THR A 77 1.53 -4.43 13.61
N ALA A 78 2.74 -4.19 13.12
CA ALA A 78 2.96 -3.66 11.77
C ALA A 78 2.38 -4.60 10.69
N LEU A 79 2.69 -5.89 10.80
CA LEU A 79 2.16 -6.93 9.90
C LEU A 79 0.63 -7.02 9.95
N LEU A 80 0.04 -6.93 11.15
CA LEU A 80 -1.41 -6.93 11.32
C LEU A 80 -2.06 -5.69 10.68
N ALA A 81 -1.44 -4.52 10.79
CA ALA A 81 -1.93 -3.31 10.14
C ALA A 81 -1.92 -3.43 8.61
N ILE A 82 -0.84 -4.00 8.04
CA ILE A 82 -0.74 -4.27 6.59
C ILE A 82 -1.82 -5.27 6.16
N LEU A 83 -1.98 -6.37 6.90
CA LEU A 83 -2.99 -7.38 6.61
C LEU A 83 -4.40 -6.79 6.70
N SER A 84 -4.68 -5.96 7.70
CA SER A 84 -5.96 -5.25 7.84
C SER A 84 -6.26 -4.39 6.61
N ALA A 85 -5.30 -3.56 6.18
CA ALA A 85 -5.45 -2.73 4.98
C ALA A 85 -5.70 -3.60 3.72
N ALA A 86 -4.97 -4.70 3.57
CA ALA A 86 -5.14 -5.63 2.45
C ALA A 86 -6.54 -6.27 2.45
N LEU A 87 -7.04 -6.68 3.62
CA LEU A 87 -8.38 -7.29 3.78
C LEU A 87 -9.50 -6.28 3.49
N PHE A 88 -9.38 -5.03 3.94
CA PHE A 88 -10.36 -3.99 3.62
C PHE A 88 -10.43 -3.70 2.13
N VAL A 89 -9.28 -3.64 1.46
CA VAL A 89 -9.22 -3.46 0.01
C VAL A 89 -9.79 -4.67 -0.73
N ALA A 90 -9.50 -5.89 -0.27
CA ALA A 90 -10.06 -7.11 -0.84
C ALA A 90 -11.59 -7.15 -0.70
N SER A 91 -12.10 -6.86 0.51
CA SER A 91 -13.52 -6.79 0.82
C SER A 91 -14.23 -5.75 -0.04
N GLY A 92 -13.68 -4.54 -0.15
CA GLY A 92 -14.21 -3.49 -1.01
C GLY A 92 -14.29 -3.91 -2.48
N GLY A 93 -13.26 -4.59 -2.99
CA GLY A 93 -13.26 -5.15 -4.34
C GLY A 93 -14.32 -6.24 -4.55
N ALA A 94 -14.52 -7.11 -3.57
CA ALA A 94 -15.53 -8.16 -3.60
C ALA A 94 -16.96 -7.59 -3.62
N PHE A 95 -17.26 -6.59 -2.78
CA PHE A 95 -18.56 -5.89 -2.80
C PHE A 95 -18.82 -5.17 -4.12
N GLN A 96 -17.76 -4.64 -4.75
CA GLN A 96 -17.82 -4.04 -6.09
C GLN A 96 -17.88 -5.07 -7.23
N ARG A 97 -17.89 -6.38 -6.92
CA ARG A 97 -17.91 -7.49 -7.90
C ARG A 97 -16.73 -7.44 -8.88
N LYS A 98 -15.56 -6.98 -8.43
CA LYS A 98 -14.33 -7.07 -9.22
C LYS A 98 -13.93 -8.54 -9.41
N SER A 99 -13.20 -8.83 -10.50
CA SER A 99 -12.65 -10.17 -10.69
C SER A 99 -11.65 -10.53 -9.58
N ASN A 100 -11.49 -11.83 -9.30
CA ASN A 100 -10.52 -12.32 -8.33
C ASN A 100 -9.09 -11.85 -8.65
N SER A 101 -8.74 -11.73 -9.93
CA SER A 101 -7.41 -11.24 -10.36
C SER A 101 -7.20 -9.76 -10.06
N ALA A 102 -8.23 -8.92 -10.22
CA ALA A 102 -8.15 -7.51 -9.84
C ALA A 102 -8.10 -7.32 -8.32
N ILE A 103 -8.87 -8.11 -7.56
CA ILE A 103 -8.83 -8.14 -6.10
C ILE A 103 -7.43 -8.54 -5.62
N LEU A 104 -6.88 -9.63 -6.15
CA LEU A 104 -5.56 -10.12 -5.78
C LEU A 104 -4.45 -9.11 -6.13
N THR A 105 -4.56 -8.41 -7.26
CA THR A 105 -3.61 -7.36 -7.63
C THR A 105 -3.57 -6.24 -6.57
N ASN A 106 -4.74 -5.81 -6.08
CA ASN A 106 -4.79 -4.78 -5.03
C ASN A 106 -4.21 -5.30 -3.71
N VAL A 107 -4.48 -6.56 -3.35
CA VAL A 107 -3.93 -7.19 -2.13
C VAL A 107 -2.42 -7.30 -2.19
N VAL A 108 -1.88 -7.79 -3.31
CA VAL A 108 -0.43 -7.90 -3.55
C VAL A 108 0.24 -6.54 -3.46
N TYR A 109 -0.40 -5.50 -4.00
CA TYR A 109 0.09 -4.13 -3.88
C TYR A 109 0.19 -3.68 -2.42
N ILE A 110 -0.87 -3.83 -1.62
CA ILE A 110 -0.85 -3.40 -0.22
C ILE A 110 0.17 -4.17 0.62
N ILE A 111 0.28 -5.48 0.43
CA ILE A 111 1.27 -6.31 1.12
C ILE A 111 2.69 -5.88 0.72
N GLY A 112 2.95 -5.70 -0.58
CA GLY A 112 4.26 -5.26 -1.09
C GLY A 112 4.62 -3.85 -0.61
N ALA A 113 3.65 -2.93 -0.57
CA ALA A 113 3.82 -1.59 -0.04
C ALA A 113 4.23 -1.62 1.44
N GLY A 114 3.50 -2.38 2.26
CA GLY A 114 3.81 -2.55 3.68
C GLY A 114 5.18 -3.21 3.92
N ALA A 115 5.53 -4.22 3.12
CA ALA A 115 6.84 -4.86 3.18
C ALA A 115 7.97 -3.86 2.86
N LEU A 116 7.83 -3.03 1.82
CA LEU A 116 8.80 -1.98 1.51
C LEU A 116 8.93 -0.97 2.65
N MET A 117 7.83 -0.56 3.27
CA MET A 117 7.86 0.36 4.41
C MET A 117 8.63 -0.23 5.60
N ILE A 118 8.46 -1.52 5.91
CA ILE A 118 9.24 -2.23 6.94
C ILE A 118 10.72 -2.26 6.56
N VAL A 119 11.04 -2.59 5.31
CA VAL A 119 12.44 -2.61 4.83
C VAL A 119 13.09 -1.23 4.97
N MET A 120 12.38 -0.15 4.68
CA MET A 120 12.92 1.21 4.85
C MET A 120 13.24 1.56 6.32
N GLN A 121 12.47 1.03 7.29
CA GLN A 121 12.80 1.18 8.71
C GLN A 121 14.07 0.41 9.12
N GLY A 122 14.49 -0.60 8.35
CA GLY A 122 15.73 -1.35 8.59
C GLY A 122 16.96 -0.78 7.87
N ILE A 123 16.77 0.12 6.89
CA ILE A 123 17.85 0.71 6.08
C ILE A 123 18.25 2.09 6.59
N PHE A 124 17.26 2.89 7.00
CA PHE A 124 17.43 4.27 7.47
C PHE A 124 17.30 4.36 8.98
#